data_AF-A0A367P646-F1
#
_entry.id   AF-A0A367P646-F1
#
_cell.length_a   1.000
_cell.length_b   1.000
_cell.length_c   1.000
_cell.angle_alpha   90.00
_cell.angle_beta   90.00
_cell.angle_gamma   90.00
#
_symmetry.space_group_name_H-M   'P 1'
#
loop_
_entity.id
_entity.type
_entity.pdbx_description
1 polymer ?
#
loop_
_entity_poly.entity_id
_entity_poly.type
_entity_poly.pdbx_seq_one_letter_code
_entity_poly.pdbx_strand_id
1 'polypeptide(L)'
;MQLTTQTRPTITPEAALVLARLVGHYGMQLRKLYAVVAAKGGKVKDHKTEFCKAHGITARYFNGLANDLQGSIDSVRELLKQSVKDRNAALKKLKKRVAGLDKKFADLDAKRIAVTTKVFRRWTAQQRKLQLKVKRLEGKIAELQRRLKANVPGICFGSRKLFQKQFNLAENGYRNRAEWLADWRAARDHQCFFLGSGDETGGNQSCTLSVGEDGLLALRIRLPDAVIAAGKEKSECDGSPVEKPTGKDKYLVLGG
;
A
#
# COMPACT_ATOMS: atom_id res chain seq x y z
N MET A 1 -25.03 22.00 3.14
CA MET A 1 -23.61 22.03 3.56
C MET A 1 -23.22 20.64 4.04
N GLN A 2 -22.20 20.00 3.46
CA GLN A 2 -21.61 18.78 4.03
C GLN A 2 -20.61 19.21 5.10
N LEU A 3 -21.00 19.11 6.37
CA LEU A 3 -20.10 19.30 7.51
C LEU A 3 -19.26 18.04 7.66
N THR A 4 -17.94 18.18 7.51
CA THR A 4 -16.99 17.10 7.85
C THR A 4 -16.53 17.32 9.27
N THR A 5 -16.84 16.39 10.17
CA THR A 5 -16.43 16.44 11.58
C THR A 5 -15.26 15.49 11.81
N GLN A 6 -14.19 15.99 12.44
CA GLN A 6 -13.06 15.20 12.89
C GLN A 6 -13.02 15.21 14.42
N THR A 7 -12.97 14.04 15.04
CA THR A 7 -12.88 13.89 16.49
C THR A 7 -11.85 12.81 16.87
N ARG A 8 -11.40 12.81 18.13
CA ARG A 8 -10.52 11.78 18.69
C ARG A 8 -11.23 11.14 19.88
N PRO A 9 -11.68 9.88 19.77
CA PRO A 9 -12.29 9.20 20.91
C PRO A 9 -11.23 8.92 21.98
N THR A 10 -11.66 8.88 23.23
CA THR A 10 -10.82 8.39 24.33
C THR A 10 -10.63 6.88 24.17
N ILE A 11 -9.39 6.42 24.10
CA ILE A 11 -9.05 5.00 23.88
C ILE A 11 -8.43 4.46 25.16
N THR A 12 -9.14 3.55 25.84
CA THR A 12 -8.58 2.82 26.99
C THR A 12 -7.52 1.80 26.53
N PRO A 13 -6.58 1.40 27.40
CA PRO A 13 -5.58 0.38 27.07
C PRO A 13 -6.21 -0.94 26.56
N GLU A 14 -7.34 -1.36 27.13
CA GLU A 14 -8.06 -2.57 26.72
C GLU A 14 -8.64 -2.42 25.32
N ALA A 15 -9.25 -1.26 25.03
CA ALA A 15 -9.78 -0.94 23.71
C ALA A 15 -8.66 -0.86 22.66
N ALA A 16 -7.49 -0.33 23.01
CA ALA A 16 -6.33 -0.26 22.12
C ALA A 16 -5.88 -1.66 21.66
N LEU A 17 -5.91 -2.66 22.56
CA LEU A 17 -5.57 -4.05 22.21
C LEU A 17 -6.58 -4.66 21.24
N VAL A 18 -7.87 -4.39 21.41
CA VAL A 18 -8.91 -4.86 20.49
C VAL A 18 -8.78 -4.19 19.13
N LEU A 19 -8.57 -2.88 19.11
CA LEU A 19 -8.32 -2.12 17.88
C LEU A 19 -7.09 -2.63 17.14
N ALA A 20 -5.98 -2.91 17.84
CA ALA A 20 -4.77 -3.48 17.26
C ALA A 20 -5.04 -4.82 16.55
N ARG A 21 -5.85 -5.70 17.15
CA ARG A 21 -6.27 -6.97 16.52
C ARG A 21 -7.16 -6.74 15.31
N LEU A 22 -8.07 -5.77 15.39
CA LEU A 22 -8.97 -5.42 14.30
C LEU A 22 -8.21 -4.89 13.07
N VAL A 23 -7.26 -3.97 13.26
CA VAL A 23 -6.43 -3.43 12.16
C VAL A 23 -5.47 -4.50 11.62
N GLY A 24 -4.95 -5.37 12.48
CA GLY A 24 -4.17 -6.55 12.07
C GLY A 24 -4.97 -7.50 11.18
N HIS A 25 -6.20 -7.81 11.58
CA HIS A 25 -7.13 -8.60 10.78
C HIS A 25 -7.43 -7.91 9.44
N TYR A 26 -7.76 -6.62 9.47
CA TYR A 26 -8.06 -5.84 8.27
C TYR A 26 -6.89 -5.85 7.27
N GLY A 27 -5.69 -5.51 7.74
CA GLY A 27 -4.47 -5.50 6.92
C GLY A 27 -4.15 -6.88 6.36
N MET A 28 -4.34 -7.95 7.13
CA MET A 28 -4.21 -9.32 6.64
C MET A 28 -5.19 -9.61 5.50
N GLN A 29 -6.48 -9.31 5.67
CA GLN A 29 -7.50 -9.56 4.65
C GLN A 29 -7.26 -8.73 3.39
N LEU A 30 -6.82 -7.47 3.52
CA LEU A 30 -6.48 -6.60 2.40
C LEU A 30 -5.40 -7.21 1.51
N ARG A 31 -4.38 -7.81 2.13
CA ARG A 31 -3.27 -8.47 1.42
C ARG A 31 -3.68 -9.79 0.79
N LYS A 32 -4.55 -10.57 1.45
CA LYS A 32 -5.15 -11.78 0.86
C LYS A 32 -5.99 -11.42 -0.37
N LEU A 33 -6.80 -10.37 -0.28
CA LEU A 33 -7.58 -9.87 -1.41
C LEU A 33 -6.68 -9.42 -2.56
N TYR A 34 -5.60 -8.68 -2.27
CA TYR A 34 -4.60 -8.33 -3.28
C TYR A 34 -4.02 -9.56 -4.00
N ALA A 35 -3.66 -10.62 -3.25
CA ALA A 35 -3.13 -11.85 -3.84
C ALA A 35 -4.16 -12.54 -4.75
N VAL A 36 -5.43 -12.57 -4.36
CA VAL A 36 -6.52 -13.12 -5.18
C VAL A 36 -6.68 -12.33 -6.48
N VAL A 37 -6.73 -11.00 -6.41
CA VAL A 37 -6.86 -10.14 -7.60
C VAL A 37 -5.62 -10.24 -8.50
N ALA A 38 -4.42 -10.38 -7.91
CA ALA A 38 -3.19 -10.58 -8.67
C ALA A 38 -3.21 -11.88 -9.48
N ALA A 39 -3.68 -12.97 -8.87
CA ALA A 39 -3.72 -14.29 -9.49
C ALA A 39 -4.87 -14.44 -10.51
N LYS A 40 -6.09 -14.03 -10.14
CA LYS A 40 -7.29 -14.22 -10.96
C LYS A 40 -7.57 -13.07 -11.94
N GLY A 41 -7.02 -11.88 -11.69
CA GLY A 41 -7.37 -10.68 -12.45
C GLY A 41 -8.79 -10.17 -12.13
N GLY A 42 -9.36 -9.36 -13.03
CA GLY A 42 -10.70 -8.79 -12.85
C GLY A 42 -10.75 -7.56 -11.93
N LYS A 43 -11.95 -7.03 -11.68
CA LYS A 43 -12.13 -5.91 -10.75
C LYS A 43 -12.13 -6.46 -9.33
N VAL A 44 -11.66 -5.65 -8.38
CA VAL A 44 -11.60 -6.06 -6.97
C VAL A 44 -12.97 -6.49 -6.45
N LYS A 45 -14.04 -5.79 -6.87
CA LYS A 45 -15.42 -6.06 -6.44
C LYS A 45 -15.97 -7.41 -6.94
N ASP A 46 -15.44 -7.97 -8.01
CA ASP A 46 -15.91 -9.22 -8.61
C ASP A 46 -15.63 -10.42 -7.67
N HIS A 47 -14.62 -10.29 -6.80
CA HIS A 47 -14.21 -11.33 -5.85
C HIS A 47 -15.04 -11.36 -4.57
N LYS A 48 -16.06 -10.51 -4.44
CA LYS A 48 -16.84 -10.30 -3.19
C LYS A 48 -17.40 -11.59 -2.60
N THR A 49 -18.19 -12.33 -3.37
CA THR A 49 -18.97 -13.45 -2.85
C THR A 49 -18.05 -14.59 -2.39
N GLU A 50 -17.09 -14.98 -3.22
CA GLU A 50 -16.12 -16.03 -2.89
C GLU A 50 -15.25 -15.63 -1.70
N PHE A 51 -14.76 -14.39 -1.67
CA PHE A 51 -13.88 -13.91 -0.62
C PHE A 51 -14.59 -13.80 0.74
N CYS A 52 -15.82 -13.27 0.77
CA CYS A 52 -16.63 -13.22 1.98
C CYS A 52 -16.88 -14.62 2.56
N LYS A 53 -17.22 -15.60 1.70
CA LYS A 53 -17.44 -16.99 2.12
C LYS A 53 -16.17 -17.64 2.65
N ALA A 54 -15.03 -17.46 1.96
CA ALA A 54 -13.76 -18.07 2.34
C ALA A 54 -13.14 -17.50 3.63
N HIS A 55 -13.44 -16.24 3.95
CA HIS A 55 -12.83 -15.54 5.09
C HIS A 55 -13.80 -15.17 6.21
N GLY A 56 -15.08 -15.53 6.09
CA GLY A 56 -16.09 -15.28 7.13
C GLY A 56 -16.30 -13.78 7.41
N ILE A 57 -16.18 -12.92 6.39
CA ILE A 57 -16.36 -11.47 6.55
C ILE A 57 -17.68 -11.00 5.95
N THR A 58 -18.21 -9.90 6.48
CA THR A 58 -19.44 -9.30 5.96
C THR A 58 -19.20 -8.57 4.64
N ALA A 59 -20.26 -8.44 3.84
CA ALA A 59 -20.23 -7.66 2.60
C ALA A 59 -19.78 -6.21 2.81
N ARG A 60 -20.11 -5.59 3.95
CA ARG A 60 -19.69 -4.21 4.28
C ARG A 60 -18.20 -4.14 4.60
N TYR A 61 -17.68 -5.10 5.36
CA TYR A 61 -16.25 -5.21 5.62
C TYR A 61 -15.46 -5.38 4.32
N PHE A 62 -15.96 -6.25 3.42
CA PHE A 62 -15.39 -6.43 2.09
C PHE A 62 -15.42 -5.14 1.26
N ASN A 63 -16.53 -4.39 1.26
CA ASN A 63 -16.61 -3.15 0.50
C ASN A 63 -15.56 -2.12 0.96
N GLY A 64 -15.27 -2.06 2.26
CA GLY A 64 -14.17 -1.26 2.79
C GLY A 64 -12.83 -1.71 2.22
N LEU A 65 -12.50 -3.00 2.34
CA LEU A 65 -11.27 -3.59 1.79
C LEU A 65 -11.13 -3.35 0.29
N ALA A 66 -12.22 -3.53 -0.46
CA ALA A 66 -12.24 -3.40 -1.91
C ALA A 66 -11.95 -1.96 -2.35
N ASN A 67 -12.50 -0.97 -1.65
CA ASN A 67 -12.24 0.44 -1.97
C ASN A 67 -10.81 0.85 -1.60
N ASP A 68 -10.30 0.45 -0.44
CA ASP A 68 -8.93 0.73 -0.02
C ASP A 68 -7.91 0.10 -0.99
N LEU A 69 -8.14 -1.17 -1.36
CA LEU A 69 -7.30 -1.87 -2.31
C LEU A 69 -7.36 -1.24 -3.70
N GLN A 70 -8.56 -0.89 -4.19
CA GLN A 70 -8.74 -0.26 -5.49
C GLN A 70 -8.05 1.10 -5.54
N GLY A 71 -8.22 1.94 -4.51
CA GLY A 71 -7.53 3.23 -4.39
C GLY A 71 -6.01 3.08 -4.37
N SER A 72 -5.49 2.05 -3.69
CA SER A 72 -4.06 1.73 -3.68
C SER A 72 -3.54 1.30 -5.06
N ILE A 73 -4.29 0.43 -5.76
CA ILE A 73 -3.97 -0.02 -7.12
C ILE A 73 -3.94 1.16 -8.09
N ASP A 74 -4.96 2.00 -8.06
CA ASP A 74 -5.10 3.14 -8.97
C ASP A 74 -4.01 4.19 -8.71
N SER A 75 -3.74 4.49 -7.44
CA SER A 75 -2.63 5.38 -7.05
C SER A 75 -1.29 4.90 -7.61
N VAL A 76 -1.01 3.59 -7.52
CA VAL A 76 0.24 3.03 -8.07
C VAL A 76 0.22 3.03 -9.59
N ARG A 77 -0.90 2.76 -10.25
CA ARG A 77 -1.02 2.84 -11.71
C ARG A 77 -0.75 4.26 -12.23
N GLU A 78 -1.32 5.28 -11.60
CA GLU A 78 -1.07 6.68 -11.97
C GLU A 78 0.40 7.05 -11.76
N LEU A 79 1.00 6.65 -10.63
CA LEU A 79 2.43 6.85 -10.39
C LEU A 79 3.30 6.18 -11.48
N LEU A 80 2.95 4.97 -11.92
CA LEU A 80 3.66 4.26 -12.98
C LEU A 80 3.51 4.96 -14.33
N LYS A 81 2.30 5.42 -14.70
CA LYS A 81 2.05 6.19 -15.93
C LYS A 81 2.89 7.46 -15.95
N GLN A 82 2.86 8.24 -14.86
CA GLN A 82 3.65 9.46 -14.72
C GLN A 82 5.15 9.16 -14.79
N SER A 83 5.60 8.11 -14.10
CA SER A 83 7.01 7.66 -14.13
C SER A 83 7.50 7.27 -15.53
N VAL A 84 6.65 6.66 -16.36
CA VAL A 84 6.94 6.33 -17.75
C VAL A 84 7.04 7.60 -18.59
N LYS A 85 6.10 8.54 -18.43
CA LYS A 85 6.09 9.84 -19.12
C LYS A 85 7.39 10.62 -18.84
N ASP A 86 7.77 10.75 -17.58
CA ASP A 86 8.97 11.50 -17.18
C ASP A 86 10.25 10.87 -17.73
N ARG A 87 10.33 9.53 -17.67
CA ARG A 87 11.50 8.79 -18.20
C ARG A 87 11.58 8.85 -19.72
N ASN A 88 10.44 8.82 -20.42
CA ASN A 88 10.42 9.02 -21.87
C ASN A 88 10.88 10.42 -22.26
N ALA A 89 10.48 11.46 -21.50
CA ALA A 89 10.97 12.82 -21.70
C ALA A 89 12.49 12.91 -21.49
N ALA A 90 13.01 12.28 -20.42
CA ALA A 90 14.45 12.19 -20.17
C ALA A 90 15.20 11.42 -21.28
N LEU A 91 14.62 10.32 -21.77
CA LEU A 91 15.18 9.53 -22.87
C LEU A 91 15.27 10.35 -24.15
N LYS A 92 14.22 11.12 -24.49
CA LYS A 92 14.22 12.03 -25.65
C LYS A 92 15.34 13.06 -25.56
N LYS A 93 15.52 13.69 -24.40
CA LYS A 93 16.63 14.64 -24.16
C LYS A 93 18.00 13.98 -24.33
N LEU A 94 18.16 12.76 -23.81
CA LEU A 94 19.41 12.02 -23.90
C LEU A 94 19.72 11.58 -25.33
N LYS A 95 18.74 11.10 -26.09
CA LYS A 95 18.87 10.75 -27.51
C LYS A 95 19.26 11.97 -28.35
N LYS A 96 18.65 13.14 -28.10
CA LYS A 96 19.07 14.40 -28.76
C LYS A 96 20.53 14.75 -28.47
N ARG A 97 21.00 14.56 -27.22
CA ARG A 97 22.39 14.80 -26.84
C ARG A 97 23.36 13.85 -27.55
N VAL A 98 22.99 12.57 -27.68
CA VAL A 98 23.78 11.59 -28.44
C VAL A 98 23.86 11.99 -29.91
N ALA A 99 22.72 12.24 -30.55
CA ALA A 99 22.69 12.68 -31.94
C ALA A 99 23.48 13.97 -32.20
N GLY A 100 23.46 14.93 -31.26
CA GLY A 100 24.26 16.14 -31.37
C GLY A 100 25.77 15.91 -31.27
N LEU A 101 26.21 14.87 -30.53
CA LEU A 101 27.62 14.47 -30.52
C LEU A 101 28.00 13.72 -31.79
N ASP A 102 27.13 12.82 -32.27
CA ASP A 102 27.36 12.06 -33.50
C ASP A 102 27.46 13.00 -34.71
N LYS A 103 26.62 14.05 -34.78
CA LYS A 103 26.73 15.10 -35.81
C LYS A 103 28.06 15.84 -35.77
N LYS A 104 28.50 16.27 -34.58
CA LYS A 104 29.81 16.93 -34.43
C LYS A 104 30.95 16.04 -34.89
N PHE A 105 30.84 14.73 -34.68
CA PHE A 105 31.84 13.78 -35.15
C PHE A 105 31.83 13.69 -36.68
N ALA A 106 30.67 13.52 -37.29
CA ALA A 106 30.51 13.50 -38.74
C ALA A 106 31.05 14.79 -39.40
N ASP A 107 30.81 15.96 -38.79
CA ASP A 107 31.31 17.25 -39.30
C ASP A 107 32.85 17.36 -39.23
N LEU A 108 33.47 16.86 -38.15
CA LEU A 108 34.93 16.86 -38.00
C LEU A 108 35.60 15.91 -38.99
N ASP A 109 35.00 14.74 -39.20
CA ASP A 109 35.46 13.73 -40.14
C ASP A 109 35.34 14.23 -41.60
N ALA A 110 34.19 14.84 -41.95
CA ALA A 110 33.98 15.47 -43.26
C ALA A 110 34.98 16.60 -43.55
N LYS A 111 35.34 17.39 -42.53
CA LYS A 111 36.36 18.45 -42.64
C LYS A 111 37.80 17.92 -42.57
N ARG A 112 38.01 16.61 -42.43
CA ARG A 112 39.33 15.95 -42.28
C ARG A 112 40.21 16.60 -41.20
N ILE A 113 39.58 17.09 -40.12
CA ILE A 113 40.30 17.75 -39.04
C ILE A 113 41.00 16.68 -38.19
N ALA A 114 42.33 16.74 -38.12
CA ALA A 114 43.11 15.85 -37.27
C ALA A 114 42.79 16.10 -35.79
N VAL A 115 42.24 15.10 -35.12
CA VAL A 115 41.93 15.15 -33.68
C VAL A 115 43.01 14.42 -32.91
N THR A 116 43.54 15.04 -31.85
CA THR A 116 44.52 14.40 -30.97
C THR A 116 43.94 13.13 -30.35
N THR A 117 44.77 12.08 -30.20
CA THR A 117 44.38 10.79 -29.60
C THR A 117 43.70 10.96 -28.23
N LYS A 118 44.14 11.91 -27.40
CA LYS A 118 43.55 12.21 -26.10
C LYS A 118 42.11 12.71 -26.20
N VAL A 119 41.83 13.59 -27.16
CA VAL A 119 40.50 14.16 -27.39
C VAL A 119 39.56 13.09 -27.94
N PHE A 120 40.03 12.31 -28.92
CA PHE A 120 39.29 11.18 -29.47
C PHE A 120 38.88 10.17 -28.38
N ARG A 121 39.84 9.73 -27.54
CA ARG A 121 39.56 8.80 -26.42
C ARG A 121 38.52 9.35 -25.45
N ARG A 122 38.62 10.64 -25.07
CA ARG A 122 37.65 11.29 -24.16
C ARG A 122 36.25 11.30 -24.76
N TRP A 123 36.12 11.60 -26.04
CA TRP A 123 34.83 11.63 -26.72
C TRP A 123 34.23 10.24 -26.90
N THR A 124 34.99 9.24 -27.32
CA THR A 124 34.52 7.85 -27.44
C THR A 124 34.04 7.33 -26.08
N ALA A 125 34.77 7.63 -25.00
CA ALA A 125 34.34 7.31 -23.64
C ALA A 125 33.02 8.01 -23.26
N GLN A 126 32.87 9.29 -23.63
CA GLN A 126 31.65 10.05 -23.40
C GLN A 126 30.46 9.48 -24.18
N GLN A 127 30.62 9.15 -25.47
CA GLN A 127 29.59 8.57 -26.32
C GLN A 127 29.13 7.22 -25.75
N ARG A 128 30.08 6.32 -25.42
CA ARG A 128 29.79 5.03 -24.77
C ARG A 128 29.03 5.24 -23.46
N LYS A 129 29.43 6.20 -22.62
CA LYS A 129 28.73 6.52 -21.37
C LYS A 129 27.29 6.96 -21.60
N LEU A 130 27.03 7.78 -22.62
CA LEU A 130 25.68 8.24 -22.94
C LEU A 130 24.82 7.11 -23.54
N GLN A 131 25.37 6.30 -24.44
CA GLN A 131 24.67 5.13 -24.99
C GLN A 131 24.30 4.11 -23.90
N LEU A 132 25.20 3.84 -22.95
CA LEU A 132 24.90 3.01 -21.78
C LEU A 132 23.77 3.60 -20.93
N LYS A 133 23.74 4.93 -20.75
CA LYS A 133 22.63 5.61 -20.05
C LYS A 133 21.31 5.47 -20.81
N VAL A 134 21.31 5.58 -22.14
CA VAL A 134 20.13 5.35 -23.00
C VAL A 134 19.61 3.93 -22.78
N LYS A 135 20.46 2.92 -22.95
CA LYS A 135 20.09 1.51 -22.79
C LYS A 135 19.53 1.20 -21.39
N ARG A 136 20.15 1.75 -20.34
CA ARG A 136 19.66 1.62 -18.95
C ARG A 136 18.27 2.25 -18.78
N LEU A 137 18.04 3.41 -19.38
CA LEU A 137 16.76 4.11 -19.25
C LEU A 137 15.65 3.41 -20.03
N GLU A 138 15.95 2.90 -21.23
CA GLU A 138 15.06 2.05 -22.02
C GLU A 138 14.66 0.78 -21.25
N GLY A 139 15.64 0.10 -20.63
CA GLY A 139 15.36 -1.06 -19.78
C GLY A 139 14.43 -0.73 -18.61
N LYS A 140 14.63 0.42 -17.95
CA LYS A 140 13.73 0.89 -16.88
C LYS A 140 12.33 1.22 -17.38
N ILE A 141 12.20 1.83 -18.55
CA ILE A 141 10.88 2.11 -19.16
C ILE A 141 10.16 0.79 -19.47
N ALA A 142 10.87 -0.19 -20.05
CA ALA A 142 10.31 -1.50 -20.33
C ALA A 142 9.85 -2.24 -19.06
N GLU A 143 10.60 -2.15 -17.96
CA GLU A 143 10.19 -2.68 -16.66
C GLU A 143 8.90 -2.02 -16.15
N LEU A 144 8.82 -0.69 -16.19
CA LEU A 144 7.62 0.04 -15.75
C LEU A 144 6.40 -0.29 -16.62
N GLN A 145 6.59 -0.43 -17.93
CA GLN A 145 5.53 -0.84 -18.85
C GLN A 145 5.06 -2.27 -18.57
N ARG A 146 5.98 -3.22 -18.29
CA ARG A 146 5.61 -4.58 -17.87
C ARG A 146 4.77 -4.55 -16.59
N ARG A 147 5.15 -3.74 -15.61
CA ARG A 147 4.38 -3.56 -14.37
C ARG A 147 3.00 -2.96 -14.60
N LEU A 148 2.86 -2.03 -15.55
CA LEU A 148 1.57 -1.43 -15.89
C LEU A 148 0.63 -2.40 -16.61
N LYS A 149 1.19 -3.33 -17.39
CA LYS A 149 0.44 -4.38 -18.10
C LYS A 149 -0.02 -5.53 -17.20
N ALA A 150 0.56 -5.69 -16.01
CA ALA A 150 0.14 -6.72 -15.07
C ALA A 150 -1.27 -6.43 -14.54
N ASN A 151 -2.02 -7.49 -14.19
CA ASN A 151 -3.38 -7.41 -13.63
C ASN A 151 -3.46 -6.38 -12.51
N VAL A 152 -2.52 -6.47 -11.57
CA VAL A 152 -2.28 -5.47 -10.54
C VAL A 152 -0.81 -5.05 -10.55
N PRO A 153 -0.50 -3.77 -10.35
CA PRO A 153 0.88 -3.37 -10.14
C PRO A 153 1.41 -3.96 -8.83
N GLY A 154 2.71 -4.21 -8.76
CA GLY A 154 3.36 -4.61 -7.51
C GLY A 154 3.23 -3.53 -6.43
N ILE A 155 2.51 -3.84 -5.34
CA ILE A 155 2.32 -2.97 -4.17
C ILE A 155 3.13 -3.52 -3.00
N CYS A 156 3.85 -2.64 -2.30
CA CYS A 156 4.60 -2.98 -1.10
C CYS A 156 3.90 -2.40 0.13
N PHE A 157 3.08 -3.21 0.80
CA PHE A 157 2.44 -2.86 2.06
C PHE A 157 3.51 -2.60 3.14
N GLY A 158 3.42 -1.48 3.86
CA GLY A 158 4.40 -1.08 4.89
C GLY A 158 5.60 -0.28 4.39
N SER A 159 5.69 0.00 3.08
CA SER A 159 6.77 0.73 2.38
C SER A 159 8.02 -0.09 2.03
N ARG A 160 8.53 0.13 0.83
CA ARG A 160 9.78 -0.49 0.37
C ARG A 160 10.99 -0.07 1.22
N LYS A 161 11.00 1.17 1.71
CA LYS A 161 12.07 1.71 2.55
C LYS A 161 12.18 0.92 3.86
N LEU A 162 11.04 0.71 4.54
CA LEU A 162 11.02 -0.04 5.79
C LEU A 162 11.38 -1.52 5.58
N PHE A 163 10.92 -2.13 4.47
CA PHE A 163 11.33 -3.50 4.13
C PHE A 163 12.84 -3.65 3.99
N GLN A 164 13.51 -2.67 3.35
CA GLN A 164 14.96 -2.73 3.12
C GLN A 164 15.79 -2.60 4.39
N LYS A 165 15.26 -2.00 5.46
CA LYS A 165 15.98 -1.85 6.72
C LYS A 165 16.39 -3.19 7.35
N GLN A 166 15.69 -4.29 7.02
CA GLN A 166 15.99 -5.62 7.54
C GLN A 166 17.38 -6.13 7.16
N PHE A 167 17.95 -5.63 6.06
CA PHE A 167 19.25 -6.09 5.56
C PHE A 167 20.43 -5.50 6.33
N ASN A 168 20.26 -4.32 6.95
CA ASN A 168 21.29 -3.65 7.75
C ASN A 168 20.67 -3.13 9.06
N LEU A 169 20.37 -4.01 10.02
CA LEU A 169 19.59 -3.65 11.22
C LEU A 169 20.26 -2.56 12.07
N ALA A 170 21.55 -2.72 12.40
CA ALA A 170 22.29 -1.79 13.25
C ALA A 170 22.37 -0.38 12.64
N GLU A 171 22.72 -0.28 11.34
CA GLU A 171 22.73 1.00 10.60
C GLU A 171 21.36 1.69 10.58
N ASN A 172 20.28 0.91 10.69
CA ASN A 172 18.91 1.40 10.65
C ASN A 172 18.29 1.63 12.03
N GLY A 173 19.07 1.48 13.11
CA GLY A 173 18.65 1.73 14.49
C GLY A 173 17.89 0.58 15.15
N TYR A 174 17.95 -0.64 14.59
CA TYR A 174 17.31 -1.82 15.17
C TYR A 174 18.30 -2.66 15.95
N ARG A 175 17.93 -3.03 17.18
CA ARG A 175 18.70 -3.94 18.04
C ARG A 175 18.66 -5.37 17.52
N ASN A 176 17.52 -5.78 16.97
CA ASN A 176 17.30 -7.12 16.46
C ASN A 176 16.19 -7.15 15.40
N ARG A 177 16.03 -8.31 14.77
CA ARG A 177 15.02 -8.54 13.73
C ARG A 177 13.59 -8.46 14.27
N ALA A 178 13.35 -8.77 15.54
CA ALA A 178 12.01 -8.75 16.12
C ALA A 178 11.48 -7.31 16.25
N GLU A 179 12.33 -6.36 16.63
CA GLU A 179 12.01 -4.93 16.67
C GLU A 179 11.64 -4.40 15.28
N TRP A 180 12.45 -4.71 14.26
CA TRP A 180 12.10 -4.39 12.87
C TRP A 180 10.79 -5.04 12.43
N LEU A 181 10.55 -6.30 12.81
CA LEU A 181 9.33 -7.02 12.43
C LEU A 181 8.08 -6.40 13.07
N ALA A 182 8.19 -5.90 14.31
CA ALA A 182 7.12 -5.17 14.98
C ALA A 182 6.78 -3.89 14.21
N ASP A 183 7.77 -3.07 13.87
CA ASP A 183 7.58 -1.86 13.05
C ASP A 183 7.00 -2.20 11.67
N TRP A 184 7.51 -3.25 11.04
CA TRP A 184 7.07 -3.72 9.73
C TRP A 184 5.59 -4.14 9.74
N ARG A 185 5.15 -4.83 10.80
CA ARG A 185 3.75 -5.22 11.00
C ARG A 185 2.89 -4.00 11.31
N ALA A 186 3.33 -3.14 12.22
CA ALA A 186 2.62 -1.91 12.57
C ALA A 186 2.38 -1.03 11.33
N ALA A 187 3.39 -0.82 10.49
CA ALA A 187 3.26 -0.05 9.25
C ALA A 187 2.30 -0.70 8.23
N ARG A 188 2.13 -2.03 8.27
CA ARG A 188 1.24 -2.78 7.38
C ARG A 188 -0.20 -2.86 7.87
N ASP A 189 -0.38 -2.74 9.17
CA ASP A 189 -1.64 -2.94 9.89
C ASP A 189 -2.00 -1.65 10.65
N HIS A 190 -1.71 -0.48 10.07
CA HIS A 190 -1.84 0.83 10.75
C HIS A 190 -3.24 1.44 10.67
N GLN A 191 -4.11 0.93 9.80
CA GLN A 191 -5.44 1.48 9.60
C GLN A 191 -6.45 0.41 9.19
N CYS A 192 -7.73 0.70 9.45
CA CYS A 192 -8.86 -0.01 8.87
C CYS A 192 -9.88 1.02 8.38
N PHE A 193 -10.57 0.70 7.29
CA PHE A 193 -11.51 1.60 6.64
C PHE A 193 -12.91 1.02 6.63
N PHE A 194 -13.86 1.77 7.19
CA PHE A 194 -15.28 1.42 7.21
C PHE A 194 -16.03 2.30 6.22
N LEU A 195 -16.42 1.74 5.09
CA LEU A 195 -17.17 2.46 4.08
C LEU A 195 -18.67 2.44 4.39
N GLY A 196 -19.23 3.63 4.60
CA GLY A 196 -20.66 3.87 4.77
C GLY A 196 -21.45 3.94 3.46
N SER A 197 -22.75 4.14 3.58
CA SER A 197 -23.69 4.35 2.47
C SER A 197 -24.83 5.25 2.93
N GLY A 198 -25.27 6.18 2.07
CA GLY A 198 -26.34 7.12 2.40
C GLY A 198 -27.68 6.44 2.71
N ASP A 199 -27.88 5.22 2.21
CA ASP A 199 -29.10 4.43 2.43
C ASP A 199 -29.10 3.69 3.79
N GLU A 200 -28.02 3.81 4.58
CA GLU A 200 -27.91 3.17 5.89
C GLU A 200 -28.27 4.13 7.01
N THR A 201 -29.07 3.66 7.97
CA THR A 201 -29.30 4.36 9.24
C THR A 201 -27.97 4.62 9.94
N GLY A 202 -27.69 5.89 10.27
CA GLY A 202 -26.42 6.31 10.85
C GLY A 202 -25.23 6.24 9.89
N GLY A 203 -25.48 6.07 8.58
CA GLY A 203 -24.50 6.12 7.49
C GLY A 203 -23.54 4.94 7.40
N ASN A 204 -23.36 4.15 8.47
CA ASN A 204 -22.46 3.00 8.49
C ASN A 204 -22.83 2.02 9.62
N GLN A 205 -23.29 0.83 9.23
CA GLN A 205 -23.69 -0.22 10.20
C GLN A 205 -22.51 -0.88 10.92
N SER A 206 -21.29 -0.78 10.39
CA SER A 206 -20.08 -1.39 10.97
C SER A 206 -19.31 -0.44 11.89
N CYS A 207 -19.54 0.86 11.78
CA CYS A 207 -18.90 1.89 12.58
C CYS A 207 -19.88 3.06 12.72
N THR A 208 -20.61 3.11 13.83
CA THR A 208 -21.71 4.07 14.05
C THR A 208 -21.34 5.01 15.18
N LEU A 209 -21.58 6.30 15.00
CA LEU A 209 -21.48 7.30 16.05
C LEU A 209 -22.86 7.53 16.67
N SER A 210 -22.95 7.55 18.00
CA SER A 210 -24.17 7.83 18.76
C SER A 210 -23.89 8.83 19.87
N VAL A 211 -24.92 9.55 20.32
CA VAL A 211 -24.84 10.39 21.53
C VAL A 211 -25.21 9.51 22.74
N GLY A 212 -24.33 9.47 23.73
CA GLY A 212 -24.56 8.80 25.02
C GLY A 212 -25.53 9.57 25.90
N GLU A 213 -25.97 8.94 27.00
CA GLU A 213 -26.89 9.57 27.97
C GLU A 213 -26.27 10.78 28.68
N ASP A 214 -24.94 10.82 28.73
CA ASP A 214 -24.09 11.91 29.21
C ASP A 214 -23.96 13.08 28.21
N GLY A 215 -24.57 12.98 27.03
CA GLY A 215 -24.43 13.95 25.95
C GLY A 215 -23.11 13.85 25.19
N LEU A 216 -22.24 12.90 25.54
CA LEU A 216 -20.96 12.68 24.88
C LEU A 216 -21.11 11.76 23.67
N LEU A 217 -20.15 11.80 22.75
CA LEU A 217 -20.17 10.98 21.55
C LEU A 217 -19.55 9.61 21.83
N ALA A 218 -20.32 8.54 21.61
CA ALA A 218 -19.84 7.16 21.69
C ALA A 218 -19.70 6.55 20.28
N LEU A 219 -18.54 5.93 20.02
CA LEU A 219 -18.26 5.24 18.76
C LEU A 219 -18.43 3.73 18.93
N ARG A 220 -19.35 3.15 18.16
CA ARG A 220 -19.60 1.70 18.16
C ARG A 220 -19.03 1.06 16.89
N ILE A 221 -18.09 0.14 17.06
CA ILE A 221 -17.41 -0.57 15.97
C ILE A 221 -17.77 -2.05 16.01
N ARG A 222 -18.26 -2.60 14.90
CA ARG A 222 -18.51 -4.04 14.75
C ARG A 222 -17.21 -4.80 14.54
N LEU A 223 -16.99 -5.82 15.35
CA LEU A 223 -15.83 -6.70 15.27
C LEU A 223 -16.13 -7.92 14.37
N PRO A 224 -15.20 -8.33 13.49
CA PRO A 224 -15.26 -9.62 12.82
C PRO A 224 -15.18 -10.79 13.80
N ASP A 225 -15.86 -11.90 13.51
CA ASP A 225 -15.91 -13.07 14.39
C ASP A 225 -14.50 -13.61 14.74
N ALA A 226 -13.57 -13.57 13.78
CA ALA A 226 -12.18 -13.97 13.99
C ALA A 226 -11.42 -13.08 15.00
N VAL A 227 -11.77 -11.79 15.09
CA VAL A 227 -11.17 -10.86 16.06
C VAL A 227 -11.71 -11.14 17.47
N ILE A 228 -13.00 -11.47 17.56
CA ILE A 228 -13.68 -11.85 18.81
C ILE A 228 -13.10 -13.17 19.33
N ALA A 229 -12.98 -14.18 18.47
CA ALA A 229 -12.45 -15.50 18.84
C ALA A 229 -11.00 -15.42 19.37
N ALA A 230 -10.11 -14.69 18.68
CA ALA A 230 -8.75 -14.46 19.15
C ALA A 230 -8.70 -13.71 20.50
N GLY A 231 -9.73 -12.90 20.78
CA GLY A 231 -10.02 -12.30 22.10
C GLY A 231 -10.03 -13.33 23.21
N LYS A 232 -10.84 -14.37 23.03
CA LYS A 232 -11.16 -15.42 24.00
C LYS A 232 -10.02 -16.42 24.20
N GLU A 233 -9.32 -16.82 23.14
CA GLU A 233 -8.14 -17.71 23.24
C GLU A 233 -7.04 -17.13 24.15
N LYS A 234 -6.97 -15.80 24.31
CA LYS A 234 -6.04 -15.16 25.25
C LYS A 234 -6.57 -15.04 26.69
N SER A 235 -7.88 -15.05 26.91
CA SER A 235 -8.47 -15.11 28.26
C SER A 235 -8.64 -16.55 28.76
N GLU A 236 -8.67 -17.54 27.87
CA GLU A 236 -8.68 -18.98 28.20
C GLU A 236 -7.44 -19.43 28.99
N CYS A 237 -6.32 -18.69 28.89
CA CYS A 237 -5.15 -18.90 29.75
C CYS A 237 -5.39 -18.60 31.24
N ASP A 238 -6.50 -17.93 31.60
CA ASP A 238 -6.91 -17.57 32.96
C ASP A 238 -8.09 -18.43 33.49
N GLY A 239 -8.42 -19.55 32.83
CA GLY A 239 -9.22 -20.63 33.43
C GLY A 239 -10.73 -20.38 33.62
N SER A 240 -11.34 -19.43 32.90
CA SER A 240 -12.80 -19.18 32.99
C SER A 240 -13.60 -19.81 31.82
N PRO A 241 -14.86 -20.26 32.03
CA PRO A 241 -15.64 -21.01 31.03
C PRO A 241 -15.95 -20.23 29.75
N VAL A 242 -15.96 -20.93 28.61
CA VAL A 242 -16.21 -20.35 27.27
C VAL A 242 -17.70 -20.11 27.04
N GLU A 243 -18.17 -18.88 27.28
CA GLU A 243 -19.50 -18.45 26.86
C GLU A 243 -19.53 -18.11 25.35
N LYS A 244 -20.57 -18.58 24.64
CA LYS A 244 -20.84 -18.21 23.24
C LYS A 244 -21.08 -16.70 23.14
N PRO A 245 -20.50 -16.00 22.14
CA PRO A 245 -20.61 -14.54 22.06
C PRO A 245 -22.08 -14.12 21.94
N THR A 246 -22.55 -13.35 22.92
CA THR A 246 -23.87 -12.71 22.89
C THR A 246 -23.88 -11.58 21.85
N GLY A 247 -25.06 -11.09 21.47
CA GLY A 247 -25.18 -9.99 20.49
C GLY A 247 -24.42 -8.71 20.86
N LYS A 248 -24.09 -8.53 22.15
CA LYS A 248 -23.31 -7.40 22.68
C LYS A 248 -21.79 -7.56 22.44
N ASP A 249 -21.27 -8.80 22.41
CA ASP A 249 -19.83 -9.10 22.25
C ASP A 249 -19.30 -8.83 20.83
N LYS A 250 -20.20 -8.50 19.90
CA LYS A 250 -19.86 -8.18 18.51
C LYS A 250 -19.42 -6.75 18.30
N TYR A 251 -19.47 -5.91 19.33
CA TYR A 251 -19.19 -4.49 19.21
C TYR A 251 -18.17 -4.03 20.24
N LEU A 252 -17.22 -3.22 19.79
CA LEU A 252 -16.39 -2.37 20.64
C LEU A 252 -17.06 -1.00 20.74
N VAL A 253 -17.28 -0.51 21.95
CA VAL A 253 -17.81 0.84 22.20
C VAL A 253 -16.70 1.68 22.80
N LEU A 254 -16.38 2.81 22.17
CA LEU A 254 -15.47 3.82 22.70
C LEU A 254 -16.32 4.98 23.20
N GLY A 255 -16.30 5.23 24.52
CA GLY A 255 -16.97 6.37 25.13
C GLY A 255 -16.28 7.70 24.82
N GLY A 256 -17.03 8.79 25.00
CA GLY A 256 -16.51 10.16 24.93
C GLY A 256 -15.84 10.57 26.22
#